data_AF-A0A2P8W1E0-F1
#
_entry.id   AF-A0A2P8W1E0-F1
#
_cell.length_a   1.000
_cell.length_b   1.000
_cell.length_c   1.000
_cell.angle_alpha   90.00
_cell.angle_beta   90.00
_cell.angle_gamma   90.00
#
_symmetry.space_group_name_H-M   'P 1'
#
loop_
_entity.id
_entity.type
_entity.pdbx_description
1 polymer ?
#
loop_
_entity_poly.entity_id
_entity_poly.type
_entity_poly.pdbx_seq_one_letter_code
_entity_poly.pdbx_strand_id
1 'polypeptide(L)'
;MHGSRLIAVCLGLLLSLGWPGLAQAKTLSATPIASGDRCLIAIQQERYDDAIAACTQAIDRAISAQTAAADYRLSRGLAFYRSGHFSEAIADNTEVLATHPDDYRAYYNRGLVHIALHSFEAAIADFDRAVVLASDPMSLADIYDDRGLAKLMAAQPQAALRDFDQALAIDSSDTRALFNHGCACHQLGRFSDALADLNQVLALEPDHARTYLKRGVLRHGLGDRAGSLDDLRQAAACAHAQGQPHLHHYILTLLNEWQTPSTSLG
;
A
#
# COMPACT_ATOMS: atom_id res chain seq x y z
N MET A 1 27.34 -14.71 -8.93
CA MET A 1 26.23 -15.34 -8.16
C MET A 1 25.68 -14.48 -7.01
N HIS A 2 26.08 -13.21 -6.84
CA HIS A 2 25.57 -12.32 -5.77
C HIS A 2 24.40 -11.40 -6.20
N GLY A 3 24.19 -11.18 -7.51
CA GLY A 3 23.14 -10.29 -8.02
C GLY A 3 21.71 -10.83 -7.90
N SER A 4 21.52 -12.15 -7.87
CA SER A 4 20.20 -12.78 -7.76
C SER A 4 19.62 -12.78 -6.34
N ARG A 5 20.45 -12.62 -5.30
CA ARG A 5 19.98 -12.45 -3.91
C ARG A 5 19.49 -11.02 -3.62
N LEU A 6 20.08 -10.00 -4.25
CA LEU A 6 19.68 -8.59 -4.08
C LEU A 6 18.32 -8.27 -4.72
N ILE A 7 17.98 -8.93 -5.84
CA ILE A 7 16.66 -8.79 -6.48
C ILE A 7 15.56 -9.46 -5.62
N ALA A 8 15.86 -10.62 -5.02
CA ALA A 8 14.94 -11.32 -4.11
C ALA A 8 14.67 -10.55 -2.81
N VAL A 9 15.62 -9.74 -2.33
CA VAL A 9 15.43 -8.83 -1.21
C VAL A 9 14.42 -7.71 -1.54
N CYS A 10 14.35 -7.23 -2.78
CA CYS A 10 13.40 -6.18 -3.17
C CYS A 10 11.94 -6.64 -3.23
N LEU A 11 11.64 -7.88 -3.65
CA LEU A 11 10.28 -8.44 -3.56
C LEU A 11 9.99 -8.97 -2.14
N GLY A 12 10.99 -9.55 -1.47
CA GLY A 12 10.85 -10.09 -0.12
C GLY A 12 10.55 -9.01 0.93
N LEU A 13 11.20 -7.84 0.85
CA LEU A 13 10.97 -6.70 1.75
C LEU A 13 9.54 -6.14 1.69
N LEU A 14 8.92 -6.26 0.52
CA LEU A 14 7.55 -5.83 0.26
C LEU A 14 6.53 -6.86 0.81
N LEU A 15 6.88 -8.14 0.79
CA LEU A 15 6.01 -9.24 1.16
C LEU A 15 6.14 -9.71 2.63
N SER A 16 7.32 -9.57 3.26
CA SER A 16 7.60 -10.18 4.57
C SER A 16 7.48 -9.25 5.78
N LEU A 17 7.41 -7.93 5.57
CA LEU A 17 7.47 -6.93 6.65
C LEU A 17 6.16 -6.18 6.90
N GLY A 18 5.04 -6.68 6.36
CA GLY A 18 3.73 -6.04 6.44
C GLY A 18 3.71 -4.74 5.63
N TRP A 19 2.93 -4.67 4.57
CA TRP A 19 2.89 -3.49 3.70
C TRP A 19 2.03 -2.36 4.32
N PRO A 20 2.58 -1.17 4.65
CA PRO A 20 1.84 -0.08 5.30
C PRO A 20 0.96 0.70 4.32
N GLY A 21 1.08 0.50 3.00
CA GLY A 21 0.09 1.03 2.05
C GLY A 21 -1.34 0.57 2.37
N LEU A 22 -1.48 -0.58 3.06
CA LEU A 22 -2.76 -1.07 3.58
C LEU A 22 -3.18 -0.40 4.90
N ALA A 23 -2.24 0.19 5.65
CA ALA A 23 -2.49 0.88 6.91
C ALA A 23 -3.05 2.30 6.71
N GLN A 24 -2.84 2.90 5.53
CA GLN A 24 -3.33 4.25 5.20
C GLN A 24 -4.08 4.25 3.88
N ALA A 25 -5.05 3.35 3.68
CA ALA A 25 -6.18 3.73 2.83
C ALA A 25 -6.77 4.98 3.49
N LYS A 26 -6.34 6.17 3.01
CA LYS A 26 -6.98 7.45 3.29
C LYS A 26 -8.45 7.16 3.10
N THR A 27 -9.25 7.52 4.10
CA THR A 27 -10.70 7.37 4.04
C THR A 27 -11.15 8.05 2.75
N LEU A 28 -11.48 7.23 1.73
CA LEU A 28 -12.08 7.69 0.47
C LEU A 28 -13.15 8.67 0.88
N SER A 29 -12.99 9.92 0.44
CA SER A 29 -13.68 11.09 0.99
C SER A 29 -15.13 10.73 1.30
N ALA A 30 -15.38 10.49 2.60
CA ALA A 30 -16.71 10.20 3.06
C ALA A 30 -17.46 11.51 2.87
N THR A 31 -18.25 11.62 1.80
CA THR A 31 -19.32 12.61 1.76
C THR A 31 -20.03 12.48 3.10
N PRO A 32 -20.05 13.54 3.93
CA PRO A 32 -20.57 13.42 5.27
C PRO A 32 -22.05 13.14 5.15
N ILE A 33 -22.43 11.87 5.30
CA ILE A 33 -23.82 11.51 5.55
C ILE A 33 -24.13 12.20 6.88
N ALA A 34 -25.10 13.09 6.85
CA ALA A 34 -25.45 13.91 8.00
C ALA A 34 -25.69 12.99 9.22
N SER A 35 -24.98 13.30 10.31
CA SER A 35 -24.92 12.60 11.61
C SER A 35 -23.93 11.42 11.67
N GLY A 36 -23.09 11.43 12.71
CA GLY A 36 -21.99 10.48 12.88
C GLY A 36 -22.49 9.06 13.12
N ASP A 37 -22.52 8.27 12.05
CA ASP A 37 -22.73 6.84 12.14
C ASP A 37 -21.64 6.19 12.99
N ARG A 38 -22.06 5.47 14.04
CA ARG A 38 -21.17 4.75 14.95
C ARG A 38 -20.17 3.86 14.21
N CYS A 39 -20.55 3.33 13.04
CA CYS A 39 -19.66 2.54 12.22
C CYS A 39 -18.44 3.33 11.71
N LEU A 40 -18.66 4.49 11.09
CA LEU A 40 -17.57 5.33 10.57
C LEU A 40 -16.67 5.85 11.70
N ILE A 41 -17.26 6.26 12.82
CA ILE A 41 -16.51 6.72 14.00
C ILE A 41 -15.63 5.59 14.54
N ALA A 42 -16.16 4.38 14.64
CA ALA A 42 -15.39 3.23 15.12
C ALA A 42 -14.26 2.84 14.16
N ILE A 43 -14.45 2.97 12.84
CA ILE A 43 -13.37 2.79 11.85
C ILE A 43 -12.25 3.82 12.05
N GLN A 44 -12.61 5.10 12.25
CA GLN A 44 -11.63 6.16 12.50
C GLN A 44 -10.86 5.97 13.80
N GLN A 45 -11.45 5.29 14.78
CA GLN A 45 -10.82 4.92 16.05
C GLN A 45 -10.11 3.56 15.99
N GLU A 46 -10.06 2.92 14.83
CA GLU A 46 -9.48 1.59 14.61
C GLU A 46 -10.13 0.48 15.46
N ARG A 47 -11.37 0.71 15.92
CA ARG A 47 -12.18 -0.24 16.68
C ARG A 47 -13.01 -1.08 15.72
N TYR A 48 -12.33 -1.96 14.98
CA TYR A 48 -12.94 -2.67 13.86
C TYR A 48 -14.09 -3.60 14.28
N ASP A 49 -14.00 -4.27 15.42
CA ASP A 49 -15.09 -5.13 15.92
C ASP A 49 -16.35 -4.32 16.25
N ASP A 50 -16.19 -3.16 16.89
CA ASP A 50 -17.28 -2.24 17.19
C ASP A 50 -17.88 -1.65 15.90
N ALA A 51 -17.03 -1.33 14.92
CA ALA A 51 -17.46 -0.87 13.60
C ALA A 51 -18.30 -1.94 12.90
N ILE A 52 -17.84 -3.20 12.89
CA ILE A 52 -18.54 -4.33 12.28
C ILE A 52 -19.91 -4.52 12.93
N ALA A 53 -19.98 -4.51 14.26
CA ALA A 53 -21.23 -4.64 15.00
C ALA A 53 -22.20 -3.49 14.69
N ALA A 54 -21.72 -2.25 14.72
CA ALA A 54 -22.52 -1.06 14.45
C ALA A 54 -23.05 -1.04 13.00
N CYS A 55 -22.19 -1.36 12.02
CA CYS A 55 -22.59 -1.45 10.63
C CYS A 55 -23.59 -2.58 10.39
N THR A 56 -23.42 -3.74 11.04
CA THR A 56 -24.37 -4.86 10.92
C THR A 56 -25.77 -4.45 11.38
N GLN A 57 -25.86 -3.79 12.54
CA GLN A 57 -27.13 -3.27 13.03
C GLN A 57 -27.75 -2.22 12.08
N ALA A 58 -26.92 -1.37 11.46
CA ALA A 58 -27.40 -0.39 10.49
C ALA A 58 -27.93 -1.05 9.21
N ILE A 59 -27.26 -2.08 8.72
CA ILE A 59 -27.70 -2.89 7.57
C ILE A 59 -29.05 -3.55 7.87
N ASP A 60 -29.20 -4.19 9.03
CA ASP A 60 -30.44 -4.87 9.42
C ASP A 60 -31.63 -3.90 9.50
N ARG A 61 -31.40 -2.69 10.03
CA ARG A 61 -32.40 -1.61 10.06
C ARG A 61 -32.73 -1.12 8.66
N ALA A 62 -31.74 -0.91 7.81
CA ALA A 62 -31.95 -0.45 6.44
C ALA A 62 -32.76 -1.47 5.63
N ILE A 63 -32.43 -2.76 5.74
CA ILE A 63 -33.19 -3.84 5.10
C ILE A 63 -34.64 -3.87 5.63
N SER A 64 -34.83 -3.78 6.94
CA SER A 64 -36.16 -3.77 7.56
C SER A 64 -36.99 -2.56 7.12
N ALA A 65 -36.35 -1.41 6.95
CA ALA A 65 -36.97 -0.17 6.47
C ALA A 65 -37.08 -0.09 4.93
N GLN A 66 -36.59 -1.11 4.20
CA GLN A 66 -36.53 -1.14 2.74
C GLN A 66 -35.77 0.06 2.14
N THR A 67 -34.71 0.50 2.81
CA THR A 67 -33.81 1.57 2.37
C THR A 67 -32.47 1.02 1.91
N ALA A 68 -31.69 1.84 1.18
CA ALA A 68 -30.37 1.44 0.70
C ALA A 68 -29.40 1.14 1.85
N ALA A 69 -28.67 0.03 1.75
CA ALA A 69 -27.67 -0.41 2.72
C ALA A 69 -26.22 -0.37 2.17
N ALA A 70 -26.02 0.19 0.97
CA ALA A 70 -24.76 0.14 0.25
C ALA A 70 -23.61 0.80 1.05
N ASP A 71 -23.81 2.01 1.56
CA ASP A 71 -22.76 2.72 2.31
C ASP A 71 -22.37 2.01 3.62
N TYR A 72 -23.34 1.38 4.30
CA TYR A 72 -23.05 0.56 5.49
C TYR A 72 -22.26 -0.70 5.14
N ARG A 73 -22.58 -1.36 4.02
CA ARG A 73 -21.81 -2.52 3.55
C ARG A 73 -20.41 -2.15 3.12
N LEU A 74 -20.22 -1.01 2.43
CA LEU A 74 -18.88 -0.50 2.10
C LEU A 74 -18.05 -0.27 3.36
N SER A 75 -18.64 0.38 4.36
CA SER A 75 -17.98 0.67 5.64
C SER A 75 -17.65 -0.61 6.42
N ARG A 76 -18.58 -1.58 6.45
CA ARG A 76 -18.36 -2.87 7.11
C ARG A 76 -17.30 -3.70 6.39
N GLY A 77 -17.33 -3.72 5.06
CA GLY A 77 -16.32 -4.37 4.23
C GLY A 77 -14.93 -3.79 4.48
N LEU A 78 -14.81 -2.47 4.63
CA LEU A 78 -13.55 -1.83 5.04
C LEU A 78 -13.10 -2.28 6.43
N ALA A 79 -14.00 -2.34 7.41
CA ALA A 79 -13.67 -2.80 8.76
C ALA A 79 -13.25 -4.30 8.79
N PHE A 80 -13.92 -5.15 8.03
CA PHE A 80 -13.53 -6.54 7.83
C PHE A 80 -12.14 -6.66 7.21
N TYR A 81 -11.86 -5.89 6.17
CA TYR A 81 -10.54 -5.85 5.54
C TYR A 81 -9.45 -5.44 6.54
N ARG A 82 -9.66 -4.35 7.31
CA ARG A 82 -8.70 -3.86 8.30
C ARG A 82 -8.49 -4.81 9.47
N SER A 83 -9.45 -5.68 9.76
CA SER A 83 -9.36 -6.73 10.79
C SER A 83 -8.91 -8.09 10.26
N GLY A 84 -8.62 -8.21 8.95
CA GLY A 84 -8.15 -9.46 8.32
C GLY A 84 -9.26 -10.45 7.92
N HIS A 85 -10.52 -10.09 8.06
CA HIS A 85 -11.69 -10.89 7.65
C HIS A 85 -11.97 -10.73 6.15
N PHE A 86 -11.05 -11.22 5.32
CA PHE A 86 -11.06 -10.94 3.88
C PHE A 86 -12.25 -11.53 3.12
N SER A 87 -12.76 -12.70 3.52
CA SER A 87 -13.95 -13.32 2.91
C SER A 87 -15.19 -12.45 3.06
N GLU A 88 -15.42 -11.93 4.26
CA GLU A 88 -16.54 -11.07 4.61
C GLU A 88 -16.42 -9.71 3.92
N ALA A 89 -15.21 -9.17 3.83
CA ALA A 89 -14.95 -7.95 3.07
C ALA A 89 -15.31 -8.11 1.58
N ILE A 90 -14.92 -9.22 0.95
CA ILE A 90 -15.28 -9.51 -0.45
C ILE A 90 -16.80 -9.65 -0.60
N ALA A 91 -17.46 -10.35 0.33
CA ALA A 91 -18.90 -10.57 0.30
C ALA A 91 -19.68 -9.24 0.35
N ASP A 92 -19.34 -8.35 1.28
CA ASP A 92 -20.00 -7.05 1.41
C ASP A 92 -19.83 -6.17 0.17
N ASN A 93 -18.62 -6.09 -0.38
CA ASN A 93 -18.38 -5.31 -1.60
C ASN A 93 -19.08 -5.92 -2.83
N THR A 94 -19.17 -7.26 -2.90
CA THR A 94 -19.88 -7.94 -3.99
C THR A 94 -21.38 -7.69 -3.93
N GLU A 95 -21.97 -7.67 -2.74
CA GLU A 95 -23.38 -7.33 -2.53
C GLU A 95 -23.70 -5.87 -2.91
N VAL A 96 -22.75 -4.94 -2.63
CA VAL A 96 -22.87 -3.56 -3.12
C VAL A 96 -22.89 -3.55 -4.64
N LEU A 97 -21.95 -4.23 -5.30
CA LEU A 97 -21.88 -4.28 -6.77
C LEU A 97 -23.08 -4.98 -7.42
N ALA A 98 -23.75 -5.90 -6.73
CA ALA A 98 -24.97 -6.54 -7.22
C ALA A 98 -26.15 -5.55 -7.30
N THR A 99 -26.15 -4.51 -6.44
CA THR A 99 -27.23 -3.50 -6.36
C THR A 99 -26.86 -2.16 -6.98
N HIS A 100 -25.57 -1.82 -6.98
CA HIS A 100 -24.98 -0.58 -7.47
C HIS A 100 -23.73 -0.92 -8.31
N PRO A 101 -23.92 -1.42 -9.55
CA PRO A 101 -22.83 -1.92 -10.40
C PRO A 101 -21.84 -0.85 -10.87
N ASP A 102 -22.15 0.43 -10.62
CA ASP A 102 -21.32 1.57 -10.96
C ASP A 102 -20.67 2.23 -9.71
N ASP A 103 -20.76 1.60 -8.53
CA ASP A 103 -20.08 2.10 -7.33
C ASP A 103 -18.57 1.78 -7.37
N TYR A 104 -17.77 2.76 -7.75
CA TYR A 104 -16.32 2.62 -7.84
C TYR A 104 -15.67 2.23 -6.49
N ARG A 105 -16.27 2.61 -5.36
CA ARG A 105 -15.72 2.37 -4.01
C ARG A 105 -15.76 0.89 -3.69
N ALA A 106 -16.81 0.19 -4.12
CA ALA A 106 -16.93 -1.26 -3.92
C ALA A 106 -15.88 -2.02 -4.73
N TYR A 107 -15.65 -1.62 -5.98
CA TYR A 107 -14.55 -2.16 -6.79
C TYR A 107 -13.20 -1.89 -6.14
N TYR A 108 -12.91 -0.64 -5.77
CA TYR A 108 -11.64 -0.27 -5.12
C TYR A 108 -11.40 -1.06 -3.82
N ASN A 109 -12.38 -1.10 -2.91
CA ASN A 109 -12.27 -1.83 -1.66
C ASN A 109 -12.04 -3.33 -1.88
N ARG A 110 -12.73 -3.95 -2.85
CA ARG A 110 -12.52 -5.37 -3.17
C ARG A 110 -11.15 -5.61 -3.80
N GLY A 111 -10.66 -4.68 -4.62
CA GLY A 111 -9.31 -4.68 -5.17
C GLY A 111 -8.23 -4.67 -4.09
N LEU A 112 -8.39 -3.84 -3.04
CA LEU A 112 -7.49 -3.83 -1.88
C LEU A 112 -7.46 -5.17 -1.14
N VAL A 113 -8.62 -5.81 -0.99
CA VAL A 113 -8.70 -7.15 -0.38
C VAL A 113 -7.98 -8.18 -1.27
N HIS A 114 -8.13 -8.10 -2.58
CA HIS A 114 -7.42 -8.98 -3.52
C HIS A 114 -5.90 -8.79 -3.49
N ILE A 115 -5.38 -7.56 -3.30
CA ILE A 115 -3.95 -7.33 -3.03
C ILE A 115 -3.52 -8.09 -1.77
N ALA A 116 -4.26 -7.96 -0.67
CA ALA A 116 -3.93 -8.61 0.61
C ALA A 116 -3.96 -10.15 0.51
N LEU A 117 -4.80 -10.69 -0.37
CA LEU A 117 -4.86 -12.13 -0.69
C LEU A 117 -3.87 -12.57 -1.79
N HIS A 118 -2.96 -11.69 -2.22
CA HIS A 118 -2.03 -11.92 -3.33
C HIS A 118 -2.70 -12.32 -4.67
N SER A 119 -3.98 -11.95 -4.84
CA SER A 119 -4.79 -12.21 -6.04
C SER A 119 -4.69 -11.03 -7.01
N PHE A 120 -3.48 -10.74 -7.48
CA PHE A 120 -3.17 -9.48 -8.16
C PHE A 120 -3.98 -9.22 -9.44
N GLU A 121 -4.24 -10.26 -10.25
CA GLU A 121 -5.05 -10.09 -11.47
C GLU A 121 -6.52 -9.73 -11.16
N ALA A 122 -7.07 -10.28 -10.08
CA ALA A 122 -8.41 -9.90 -9.63
C ALA A 122 -8.43 -8.45 -9.10
N ALA A 123 -7.39 -8.04 -8.37
CA ALA A 123 -7.23 -6.66 -7.93
C ALA A 123 -7.15 -5.69 -9.12
N ILE A 124 -6.34 -6.02 -10.14
CA ILE A 124 -6.20 -5.21 -11.36
C ILE A 124 -7.56 -5.05 -12.05
N ALA A 125 -8.33 -6.14 -12.21
CA ALA A 125 -9.64 -6.09 -12.86
C ALA A 125 -10.63 -5.19 -12.10
N ASP A 126 -10.64 -5.25 -10.77
CA ASP A 126 -11.47 -4.37 -9.94
C ASP A 126 -11.02 -2.90 -10.06
N PHE A 127 -9.72 -2.61 -9.99
CA PHE A 127 -9.22 -1.25 -10.15
C PHE A 127 -9.42 -0.69 -11.57
N ASP A 128 -9.35 -1.51 -12.60
CA ASP A 128 -9.68 -1.13 -13.98
C ASP A 128 -11.13 -0.64 -14.08
N ARG A 129 -12.04 -1.25 -13.31
CA ARG A 129 -13.41 -0.76 -13.25
C ARG A 129 -13.53 0.50 -12.39
N ALA A 130 -12.84 0.56 -11.25
CA ALA A 130 -12.85 1.71 -10.36
C ALA A 130 -12.34 2.99 -11.05
N VAL A 131 -11.26 2.92 -11.85
CA VAL A 131 -10.69 4.11 -12.52
C VAL A 131 -11.62 4.71 -13.56
N VAL A 132 -12.47 3.88 -14.19
CA VAL A 132 -13.44 4.34 -15.19
C VAL A 132 -14.63 5.05 -14.52
N LEU A 133 -14.97 4.64 -13.30
CA LEU A 133 -16.16 5.09 -12.57
C LEU A 133 -15.87 6.26 -11.61
N ALA A 134 -14.65 6.35 -11.07
CA ALA A 134 -14.26 7.42 -10.17
C ALA A 134 -14.17 8.76 -10.92
N SER A 135 -14.73 9.81 -10.31
CA SER A 135 -14.74 11.17 -10.87
C SER A 135 -13.92 12.17 -10.05
N ASP A 136 -13.64 11.85 -8.78
CA ASP A 136 -12.82 12.68 -7.91
C ASP A 136 -11.34 12.46 -8.21
N PRO A 137 -10.55 13.52 -8.53
CA PRO A 137 -9.14 13.38 -8.87
C PRO A 137 -8.31 12.70 -7.78
N MET A 138 -8.53 13.02 -6.50
CA MET A 138 -7.72 12.44 -5.42
C MET A 138 -8.00 10.95 -5.26
N SER A 139 -9.27 10.55 -5.37
CA SER A 139 -9.65 9.14 -5.40
C SER A 139 -9.06 8.41 -6.62
N LEU A 140 -9.01 9.08 -7.78
CA LEU A 140 -8.32 8.53 -8.97
C LEU A 140 -6.82 8.33 -8.72
N ALA A 141 -6.15 9.27 -8.05
CA ALA A 141 -4.73 9.13 -7.70
C ALA A 141 -4.49 7.89 -6.83
N ASP A 142 -5.30 7.68 -5.80
CA ASP A 142 -5.26 6.48 -4.94
C ASP A 142 -5.48 5.20 -5.75
N ILE A 143 -6.49 5.17 -6.62
CA ILE A 143 -6.78 4.00 -7.49
C ILE A 143 -5.62 3.71 -8.44
N TYR A 144 -5.00 4.74 -9.03
CA TYR A 144 -3.83 4.57 -9.88
C TYR A 144 -2.64 4.02 -9.10
N ASP A 145 -2.32 4.54 -7.91
CA ASP A 145 -1.22 4.01 -7.10
C ASP A 145 -1.45 2.53 -6.73
N ASP A 146 -2.63 2.18 -6.21
CA ASP A 146 -2.90 0.80 -5.80
C ASP A 146 -3.01 -0.18 -6.99
N ARG A 147 -3.51 0.27 -8.15
CA ARG A 147 -3.46 -0.53 -9.38
C ARG A 147 -2.04 -0.71 -9.89
N GLY A 148 -1.23 0.34 -9.84
CA GLY A 148 0.18 0.29 -10.16
C GLY A 148 0.91 -0.71 -9.26
N LEU A 149 0.60 -0.70 -7.96
CA LEU A 149 1.12 -1.66 -7.00
C LEU A 149 0.71 -3.10 -7.35
N ALA A 150 -0.57 -3.34 -7.63
CA ALA A 150 -1.04 -4.67 -8.03
C ALA A 150 -0.31 -5.18 -9.30
N LYS A 151 -0.12 -4.31 -10.31
CA LYS A 151 0.65 -4.62 -11.52
C LYS A 151 2.12 -4.90 -11.21
N LEU A 152 2.74 -4.13 -10.32
CA LEU A 152 4.13 -4.36 -9.91
C LEU A 152 4.28 -5.72 -9.23
N MET A 153 3.34 -6.09 -8.36
CA MET A 153 3.31 -7.38 -7.68
C MET A 153 2.99 -8.54 -8.63
N ALA A 154 2.24 -8.30 -9.70
CA ALA A 154 2.02 -9.22 -10.82
C ALA A 154 3.22 -9.30 -11.80
N ALA A 155 4.38 -8.74 -11.44
CA ALA A 155 5.58 -8.69 -12.28
C ALA A 155 5.37 -7.95 -13.62
N GLN A 156 4.55 -6.90 -13.62
CA GLN A 156 4.29 -6.02 -14.77
C GLN A 156 4.84 -4.58 -14.54
N PRO A 157 6.15 -4.40 -14.30
CA PRO A 157 6.72 -3.12 -13.85
C PRO A 157 6.55 -1.96 -14.84
N GLN A 158 6.60 -2.17 -16.16
CA GLN A 158 6.32 -1.10 -17.13
C GLN A 158 4.86 -0.64 -17.09
N ALA A 159 3.92 -1.54 -16.81
CA ALA A 159 2.52 -1.18 -16.70
C ALA A 159 2.25 -0.45 -15.38
N ALA A 160 2.91 -0.88 -14.30
CA ALA A 160 2.87 -0.22 -13.00
C ALA A 160 3.38 1.22 -13.07
N LEU A 161 4.52 1.45 -13.74
CA LEU A 161 5.07 2.80 -13.89
C LEU A 161 4.07 3.79 -14.50
N ARG A 162 3.34 3.38 -15.54
CA ARG A 162 2.33 4.25 -16.16
C ARG A 162 1.25 4.67 -15.18
N ASP A 163 0.84 3.76 -14.29
CA ASP A 163 -0.16 4.08 -13.27
C ASP A 163 0.42 5.00 -12.20
N PHE A 164 1.65 4.76 -11.73
CA PHE A 164 2.31 5.67 -10.79
C PHE A 164 2.52 7.07 -11.40
N ASP A 165 2.87 7.16 -12.69
CA ASP A 165 2.96 8.44 -13.41
C ASP A 165 1.61 9.18 -13.40
N GLN A 166 0.49 8.47 -13.58
CA GLN A 166 -0.85 9.08 -13.47
C GLN A 166 -1.15 9.55 -12.05
N ALA A 167 -0.84 8.74 -11.03
CA ALA A 167 -1.02 9.12 -9.63
C ALA A 167 -0.21 10.38 -9.28
N LEU A 168 1.07 10.43 -9.66
CA LEU A 168 1.97 11.55 -9.39
C LEU A 168 1.68 12.79 -10.22
N ALA A 169 1.02 12.65 -11.37
CA ALA A 169 0.51 13.78 -12.13
C ALA A 169 -0.66 14.47 -11.41
N ILE A 170 -1.42 13.73 -10.60
CA ILE A 170 -2.54 14.27 -9.81
C ILE A 170 -2.04 14.78 -8.45
N ASP A 171 -1.26 13.97 -7.72
CA ASP A 171 -0.62 14.34 -6.46
C ASP A 171 0.89 14.06 -6.53
N SER A 172 1.65 15.08 -6.92
CA SER A 172 3.12 14.99 -7.01
C SER A 172 3.83 14.83 -5.66
N SER A 173 3.08 14.91 -4.55
CA SER A 173 3.60 14.80 -3.20
C SER A 173 3.19 13.51 -2.49
N ASP A 174 2.45 12.60 -3.14
CA ASP A 174 2.13 11.30 -2.56
C ASP A 174 3.41 10.46 -2.41
N THR A 175 3.86 10.32 -1.17
CA THR A 175 5.08 9.59 -0.80
C THR A 175 4.97 8.09 -1.06
N ARG A 176 3.75 7.51 -1.04
CA ARG A 176 3.53 6.10 -1.41
C ARG A 176 3.74 5.92 -2.91
N ALA A 177 3.11 6.76 -3.73
CA ALA A 177 3.25 6.71 -5.17
C ALA A 177 4.71 6.94 -5.61
N LEU A 178 5.41 7.91 -5.01
CA LEU A 178 6.85 8.13 -5.25
C LEU A 178 7.69 6.90 -4.87
N PHE A 179 7.45 6.32 -3.69
CA PHE A 179 8.18 5.14 -3.25
C PHE A 179 7.93 3.94 -4.18
N ASN A 180 6.69 3.73 -4.60
CA ASN A 180 6.30 2.65 -5.51
C ASN A 180 6.86 2.85 -6.92
N HIS A 181 6.81 4.09 -7.45
CA HIS A 181 7.46 4.48 -8.70
C HIS A 181 8.97 4.20 -8.64
N GLY A 182 9.65 4.61 -7.58
CA GLY A 182 11.07 4.33 -7.39
C GLY A 182 11.39 2.83 -7.28
N CYS A 183 10.50 2.04 -6.69
CA CYS A 183 10.62 0.57 -6.67
C CYS A 183 10.50 -0.04 -8.07
N ALA A 184 9.53 0.42 -8.88
CA ALA A 184 9.35 -0.03 -10.25
C ALA A 184 10.53 0.41 -11.15
N CYS A 185 11.01 1.64 -11.01
CA CYS A 185 12.21 2.14 -11.69
C CYS A 185 13.44 1.26 -11.39
N HIS A 186 13.66 0.89 -10.13
CA HIS A 186 14.73 -0.04 -9.75
C HIS A 186 14.57 -1.39 -10.47
N GLN A 187 13.38 -2.02 -10.44
CA GLN A 187 13.16 -3.31 -11.13
C GLN A 187 13.46 -3.24 -12.63
N LEU A 188 13.32 -2.07 -13.23
CA LEU A 188 13.59 -1.82 -14.65
C LEU A 188 15.03 -1.36 -14.94
N GLY A 189 15.89 -1.27 -13.93
CA GLY A 189 17.26 -0.77 -14.08
C GLY A 189 17.38 0.75 -14.26
N ARG A 190 16.28 1.49 -14.08
CA ARG A 190 16.24 2.96 -14.11
C ARG A 190 16.73 3.52 -12.77
N PHE A 191 18.00 3.29 -12.45
CA PHE A 191 18.55 3.56 -11.13
C PHE A 191 18.61 5.05 -10.77
N SER A 192 18.86 5.94 -11.76
CA SER A 192 18.83 7.39 -11.56
C SER A 192 17.46 7.86 -11.08
N ASP A 193 16.42 7.38 -11.74
CA ASP A 193 15.04 7.80 -11.52
C ASP A 193 14.56 7.26 -10.16
N ALA A 194 14.88 5.99 -9.87
CA ALA A 194 14.64 5.40 -8.56
C ALA A 194 15.31 6.18 -7.41
N LEU A 195 16.56 6.63 -7.59
CA LEU A 195 17.23 7.46 -6.57
C LEU A 195 16.55 8.82 -6.42
N ALA A 196 16.10 9.45 -7.51
CA ALA A 196 15.42 10.73 -7.47
C ALA A 196 14.11 10.64 -6.67
N ASP A 197 13.28 9.64 -6.95
CA ASP A 197 12.00 9.45 -6.24
C ASP A 197 12.23 9.16 -4.75
N LEU A 198 13.16 8.26 -4.42
CA LEU A 198 13.47 7.91 -3.03
C LEU A 198 14.06 9.12 -2.26
N ASN A 199 14.82 10.00 -2.93
CA ASN A 199 15.27 11.24 -2.34
C ASN A 199 14.10 12.20 -2.07
N GLN A 200 13.14 12.28 -3.00
CA GLN A 200 11.95 13.12 -2.83
C GLN A 200 11.07 12.63 -1.67
N VAL A 201 10.88 11.31 -1.53
CA VAL A 201 10.18 10.75 -0.37
C VAL A 201 10.87 11.16 0.94
N LEU A 202 12.20 11.07 1.02
CA LEU A 202 12.93 11.46 2.24
C LEU A 202 13.00 12.98 2.47
N ALA A 203 12.73 13.80 1.44
CA ALA A 203 12.56 15.23 1.61
C ALA A 203 11.20 15.57 2.23
N LEU A 204 10.16 14.79 1.91
CA LEU A 204 8.80 14.95 2.43
C LEU A 204 8.61 14.28 3.80
N GLU A 205 9.17 13.08 3.97
CA GLU A 205 9.11 12.25 5.17
C GLU A 205 10.54 11.82 5.60
N PRO A 206 11.26 12.68 6.34
CA PRO A 206 12.66 12.45 6.71
C PRO A 206 12.89 11.23 7.58
N ASP A 207 11.84 10.68 8.20
CA ASP A 207 11.87 9.51 9.07
C ASP A 207 11.32 8.24 8.39
N HIS A 208 11.13 8.22 7.06
CA HIS A 208 10.60 7.06 6.36
C HIS A 208 11.63 5.91 6.26
N ALA A 209 11.64 5.02 7.26
CA ALA A 209 12.61 3.93 7.44
C ALA A 209 12.79 3.04 6.19
N ARG A 210 11.68 2.73 5.50
CA ARG A 210 11.70 1.86 4.31
C ARG A 210 12.35 2.53 3.11
N THR A 211 12.25 3.85 2.99
CA THR A 211 12.90 4.59 1.89
C THR A 211 14.39 4.60 2.09
N TYR A 212 14.88 4.84 3.31
CA TYR A 212 16.29 4.68 3.61
C TYR A 212 16.78 3.27 3.29
N LEU A 213 16.07 2.23 3.73
CA LEU A 213 16.44 0.85 3.42
C LEU A 213 16.51 0.61 1.91
N LYS A 214 15.48 1.02 1.16
CA LYS A 214 15.42 0.84 -0.30
C LYS A 214 16.54 1.60 -1.02
N ARG A 215 16.82 2.85 -0.63
CA ARG A 215 17.90 3.67 -1.18
C ARG A 215 19.27 3.09 -0.83
N GLY A 216 19.44 2.59 0.39
CA GLY A 216 20.67 1.94 0.84
C GLY A 216 20.98 0.65 0.08
N VAL A 217 19.97 -0.17 -0.21
CA VAL A 217 20.10 -1.36 -1.07
C VAL A 217 20.48 -0.97 -2.50
N LEU A 218 19.84 0.06 -3.05
CA LEU A 218 20.13 0.55 -4.39
C LEU A 218 21.57 1.11 -4.50
N ARG A 219 21.99 1.95 -3.54
CA ARG A 219 23.37 2.47 -3.45
C ARG A 219 24.41 1.37 -3.32
N HIS A 220 24.11 0.32 -2.55
CA HIS A 220 24.98 -0.86 -2.45
C HIS A 220 25.19 -1.52 -3.81
N GLY A 221 24.10 -1.76 -4.55
CA GLY A 221 24.16 -2.33 -5.91
C GLY A 221 24.94 -1.47 -6.90
N LEU A 222 24.97 -0.15 -6.69
CA LEU A 222 25.74 0.82 -7.49
C LEU A 222 27.19 0.98 -7.02
N GLY A 223 27.61 0.30 -5.95
CA GLY A 223 28.96 0.39 -5.40
C GLY A 223 29.20 1.56 -4.43
N ASP A 224 28.18 2.39 -4.15
CA ASP A 224 28.25 3.42 -3.11
C ASP A 224 28.07 2.79 -1.73
N ARG A 225 29.15 2.16 -1.24
CA ARG A 225 29.17 1.47 0.05
C ARG A 225 28.98 2.42 1.23
N ALA A 226 29.54 3.63 1.15
CA ALA A 226 29.44 4.60 2.23
C ALA A 226 27.99 5.10 2.38
N GLY A 227 27.39 5.59 1.29
CA GLY A 227 26.01 6.05 1.29
C GLY A 227 25.00 4.94 1.60
N SER A 228 25.29 3.70 1.19
CA SER A 228 24.50 2.53 1.57
C SER A 228 24.47 2.29 3.09
N LEU A 229 25.64 2.27 3.74
CA LEU A 229 25.73 2.04 5.18
C LEU A 229 25.11 3.19 5.99
N ASP A 230 25.25 4.43 5.52
CA ASP A 230 24.62 5.58 6.15
C ASP A 230 23.09 5.49 6.09
N ASP A 231 22.54 5.14 4.92
CA ASP A 231 21.11 4.90 4.76
C ASP A 231 20.61 3.76 5.64
N LEU A 232 21.32 2.63 5.71
CA LEU A 232 20.90 1.53 6.56
C LEU A 232 20.92 1.89 8.04
N ARG A 233 21.87 2.71 8.51
CA ARG A 233 21.87 3.20 9.90
C ARG A 233 20.66 4.09 10.18
N GLN A 234 20.32 4.99 9.26
CA GLN A 234 19.12 5.82 9.38
C GLN A 234 17.85 4.97 9.37
N ALA A 235 17.76 4.00 8.46
CA ALA A 235 16.65 3.06 8.39
C ALA A 235 16.45 2.31 9.72
N ALA A 236 17.53 1.83 10.34
CA ALA A 236 17.47 1.13 11.63
C ALA A 236 16.98 2.06 12.76
N ALA A 237 17.49 3.30 12.81
CA ALA A 237 17.08 4.29 13.80
C ALA A 237 15.59 4.65 13.67
N CYS A 238 15.13 4.94 12.46
CA CYS A 238 13.72 5.22 12.18
C CYS A 238 12.83 4.03 12.51
N ALA A 239 13.20 2.81 12.10
CA ALA A 239 12.41 1.60 12.39
C ALA A 239 12.29 1.31 13.90
N HIS A 240 13.35 1.59 14.67
CA HIS A 240 13.31 1.49 16.12
C HIS A 240 12.36 2.51 16.74
N ALA A 241 12.47 3.78 16.33
CA ALA A 241 11.62 4.87 16.81
C ALA A 241 10.14 4.64 16.49
N GLN A 242 9.84 4.02 15.34
CA GLN A 242 8.48 3.71 14.88
C GLN A 242 7.92 2.39 15.46
N GLY A 243 8.65 1.70 16.35
CA GLY A 243 8.20 0.44 16.94
C GLY A 243 8.04 -0.68 15.91
N GLN A 244 8.90 -0.73 14.88
CA GLN A 244 8.90 -1.77 13.85
C GLN A 244 10.05 -2.78 14.10
N PRO A 245 9.93 -3.69 15.09
CA PRO A 245 11.04 -4.54 15.54
C PRO A 245 11.52 -5.52 14.45
N HIS A 246 10.61 -6.04 13.62
CA HIS A 246 10.97 -6.94 12.52
C HIS A 246 11.81 -6.23 11.44
N LEU A 247 11.38 -5.02 11.04
CA LEU A 247 12.13 -4.20 10.08
C LEU A 247 13.48 -3.80 10.69
N HIS A 248 13.49 -3.34 11.93
CA HIS A 248 14.72 -2.96 12.64
C HIS A 248 15.73 -4.11 12.71
N HIS A 249 15.29 -5.29 13.15
CA HIS A 249 16.15 -6.47 13.24
C HIS A 249 16.71 -6.85 11.86
N TYR A 250 15.87 -6.88 10.83
CA TYR A 250 16.28 -7.18 9.47
C TYR A 250 17.38 -6.21 8.97
N ILE A 251 17.23 -4.91 9.23
CA ILE A 251 18.21 -3.90 8.82
C ILE A 251 19.54 -4.10 9.57
N LEU A 252 19.51 -4.46 10.86
CA LEU A 252 20.72 -4.74 11.62
C LEU A 252 21.49 -5.95 11.07
N THR A 253 20.77 -6.99 10.63
CA THR A 253 21.39 -8.14 9.96
C THR A 253 22.10 -7.72 8.69
N LEU A 254 21.44 -6.92 7.82
CA LEU A 254 22.06 -6.39 6.61
C LEU A 254 23.28 -5.51 6.90
N LEU A 255 23.19 -4.64 7.91
CA LEU A 255 24.30 -3.79 8.33
C LEU A 255 25.53 -4.62 8.72
N ASN A 256 25.32 -5.67 9.51
CA ASN A 256 26.41 -6.55 9.93
C ASN A 256 27.05 -7.28 8.74
N GLU A 257 26.23 -7.82 7.83
CA GLU A 257 26.71 -8.47 6.61
C GLU A 257 27.55 -7.52 5.74
N TRP A 258 27.09 -6.28 5.54
CA TRP A 258 27.69 -5.34 4.58
C TRP A 258 28.79 -4.47 5.18
N GLN A 259 28.94 -4.44 6.50
CA GLN A 259 30.07 -3.80 7.16
C GLN A 259 31.33 -4.65 7.12
N THR A 260 31.22 -5.98 7.18
CA THR A 260 32.41 -6.84 7.13
C THR A 260 33.02 -6.82 5.71
N PRO A 261 34.35 -6.62 5.56
CA PRO A 261 35.02 -6.90 4.30
C PRO A 261 34.86 -8.39 4.00
N SER A 262 34.45 -8.75 2.79
CA SER A 262 34.49 -10.14 2.35
C SER A 262 35.93 -10.65 2.48
N THR A 263 36.21 -11.44 3.50
CA THR A 263 37.44 -12.21 3.59
C THR A 263 37.43 -13.19 2.43
N SER A 264 38.13 -12.85 1.35
CA SER A 264 38.49 -13.82 0.33
C SER A 264 39.32 -14.91 1.01
N LEU A 265 38.73 -16.08 1.24
CA LEU A 265 39.50 -17.31 1.31
C LEU A 265 40.23 -17.45 -0.03
N GLY A 266 41.55 -17.68 0.07
CA GLY A 266 42.55 -17.49 -0.98
C GLY A 266 42.42 -18.38 -2.21
#